data_AF-A0AAD2IZ13-F1
#
_entry.id   AF-A0AAD2IZ13-F1
#
_cell.length_a   1.000
_cell.length_b   1.000
_cell.length_c   1.000
_cell.angle_alpha   90.00
_cell.angle_beta   90.00
_cell.angle_gamma   90.00
#
_symmetry.space_group_name_H-M   'P 1'
#
loop_
_entity.id
_entity.type
_entity.pdbx_description
1 polymer ?
#
loop_
_entity_poly.entity_id
_entity_poly.type
_entity_poly.pdbx_seq_one_letter_code
_entity_poly.pdbx_strand_id
1 'polypeptide(L)'
;MKPINKLIYQADDGKIFQTAGECEKYEADIAARAKRTSYWRVSHNPDLTEGRGMYGSISLEVYGPDYSADLWVRDWCFRTFGRPIAFVQGVSPMSNWTATQIDREAFMRGGEGRVGDSRTPGTRKRLVCGPRETGLIEEDTTKERT
;
A
#
# COMPACT_ATOMS: atom_id res chain seq x y z
N MET A 1 -32.01 -28.49 -28.08
CA MET A 1 -30.71 -27.99 -27.58
C MET A 1 -30.26 -28.91 -26.45
N LYS A 2 -29.10 -29.57 -26.56
CA LYS A 2 -28.55 -30.35 -25.43
C LYS A 2 -27.80 -29.37 -24.49
N PRO A 3 -27.98 -29.43 -23.17
CA PRO A 3 -27.22 -28.59 -22.26
C PRO A 3 -25.73 -28.93 -22.36
N ILE A 4 -24.91 -27.93 -22.63
CA ILE A 4 -23.45 -28.06 -22.61
C ILE A 4 -23.04 -27.87 -21.14
N ASN A 5 -22.81 -28.97 -20.43
CA ASN A 5 -22.17 -28.92 -19.10
C ASN A 5 -20.67 -28.69 -19.31
N LYS A 6 -20.23 -27.42 -19.23
CA LYS A 6 -18.81 -27.07 -19.25
C LYS A 6 -18.30 -27.07 -17.81
N LEU A 7 -17.30 -27.91 -17.52
CA LEU A 7 -16.60 -27.88 -16.24
C LEU A 7 -15.85 -26.55 -16.13
N ILE A 8 -16.07 -25.83 -15.03
CA ILE A 8 -15.39 -24.58 -14.71
C ILE A 8 -14.67 -24.75 -13.37
N TYR A 9 -13.53 -24.09 -13.24
CA TYR A 9 -12.75 -24.08 -12.01
C TYR A 9 -12.81 -22.66 -11.44
N GLN A 10 -13.05 -22.54 -10.14
CA GLN A 10 -13.20 -21.25 -9.48
C GLN A 10 -12.13 -21.14 -8.39
N ALA A 11 -11.33 -20.08 -8.43
CA ALA A 11 -10.34 -19.77 -7.41
C ALA A 11 -11.00 -19.20 -6.14
N ASP A 12 -10.26 -19.17 -5.04
CA ASP A 12 -10.70 -18.63 -3.74
C ASP A 12 -11.28 -17.20 -3.80
N ASP A 13 -10.80 -16.38 -4.73
CA ASP A 13 -11.27 -15.01 -4.94
C ASP A 13 -12.48 -14.88 -5.88
N GLY A 14 -12.99 -16.01 -6.37
CA GLY A 14 -14.13 -16.10 -7.28
C GLY A 14 -13.78 -16.03 -8.77
N LYS A 15 -12.49 -15.92 -9.15
CA LYS A 15 -12.09 -15.91 -10.56
C LYS A 15 -12.26 -17.28 -11.20
N ILE A 16 -12.82 -17.32 -12.41
CA ILE A 16 -13.18 -18.56 -13.10
C ILE A 16 -12.18 -18.89 -14.21
N PHE A 17 -11.79 -20.16 -14.30
CA PHE A 17 -10.83 -20.71 -15.24
C PHE A 17 -11.43 -21.89 -16.01
N GLN A 18 -10.89 -22.14 -17.21
CA GLN A 18 -11.35 -23.24 -18.07
C GLN A 18 -10.66 -24.57 -17.73
N THR A 19 -9.53 -24.51 -17.02
CA THR A 19 -8.74 -25.68 -16.64
C THR A 19 -8.31 -25.61 -15.17
N ALA A 20 -8.14 -26.78 -14.55
CA ALA A 20 -7.64 -26.88 -13.18
C ALA A 20 -6.24 -26.27 -13.06
N GLY A 21 -5.35 -26.57 -14.01
CA GLY A 21 -3.96 -26.10 -13.97
C GLY A 21 -3.80 -24.58 -14.06
N GLU A 22 -4.68 -23.89 -14.80
CA GLU A 22 -4.69 -22.41 -14.80
C GLU A 22 -5.15 -21.85 -13.45
N CYS A 23 -6.15 -22.47 -12.84
CA CYS A 23 -6.66 -22.09 -11.52
C CYS A 23 -5.58 -22.29 -10.45
N GLU A 24 -4.96 -23.47 -10.41
CA GLU A 24 -3.89 -23.80 -9.46
C GLU A 24 -2.67 -22.88 -9.62
N LYS A 25 -2.27 -22.59 -10.86
CA LYS A 25 -1.16 -21.66 -11.12
C LYS A 25 -1.50 -20.25 -10.64
N TYR A 26 -2.73 -19.79 -10.91
CA TYR A 26 -3.19 -18.49 -10.45
C TYR A 26 -3.15 -18.37 -8.92
N GLU A 27 -3.67 -19.38 -8.20
CA GLU A 27 -3.66 -19.39 -6.74
C GLU A 27 -2.24 -19.45 -6.16
N ALA A 28 -1.35 -20.22 -6.79
CA ALA A 28 0.05 -20.27 -6.41
C ALA A 28 0.73 -18.89 -6.59
N ASP A 29 0.45 -18.19 -7.69
CA ASP A 29 0.98 -16.85 -7.95
C ASP A 29 0.44 -15.82 -6.95
N ILE A 30 -0.85 -15.88 -6.60
CA ILE A 30 -1.47 -15.03 -5.57
C ILE A 30 -0.85 -15.30 -4.19
N ALA A 31 -0.68 -16.57 -3.82
CA ALA A 31 -0.06 -16.95 -2.55
C ALA A 31 1.41 -16.52 -2.49
N ALA A 32 2.15 -16.64 -3.59
CA ALA A 32 3.53 -16.16 -3.70
C ALA A 32 3.61 -14.63 -3.61
N ARG A 33 2.66 -13.92 -4.23
CA ARG A 33 2.54 -12.46 -4.14
C ARG A 33 2.26 -12.02 -2.71
N ALA A 34 1.29 -12.65 -2.04
CA ALA A 34 0.93 -12.33 -0.66
C ALA A 34 2.11 -12.45 0.32
N LYS A 35 3.00 -13.44 0.13
CA LYS A 35 4.22 -13.60 0.94
C LYS A 35 5.24 -12.47 0.77
N ARG A 36 5.17 -11.74 -0.34
CA ARG A 36 6.06 -10.62 -0.70
C ARG A 36 5.39 -9.26 -0.57
N THR A 37 4.13 -9.25 -0.15
CA THR A 37 3.38 -8.03 0.11
C THR A 37 3.53 -7.65 1.57
N SER A 38 3.89 -6.39 1.81
CA SER A 38 3.89 -5.79 3.14
C SER A 38 2.92 -4.61 3.18
N TYR A 39 2.39 -4.31 4.36
CA TYR A 39 1.46 -3.21 4.54
C TYR A 39 2.06 -2.17 5.46
N TRP A 40 1.83 -0.90 5.15
CA TRP A 40 2.41 0.22 5.87
C TRP A 40 1.39 1.31 6.11
N ARG A 41 1.57 2.08 7.18
CA ARG A 41 0.90 3.35 7.43
C ARG A 41 1.91 4.47 7.38
N VAL A 42 1.66 5.44 6.51
CA VAL A 42 2.42 6.68 6.44
C VAL A 42 1.57 7.81 7.00
N SER A 43 1.99 8.41 8.10
CA SER A 43 1.42 9.66 8.59
C SER A 43 2.31 10.81 8.14
N HIS A 44 1.73 11.88 7.60
CA HIS A 44 2.47 12.97 6.98
C HIS A 44 1.76 14.32 7.17
N ASN A 45 2.43 15.40 6.76
CA ASN A 45 1.97 16.78 6.92
C ASN A 45 1.70 17.10 8.39
N PRO A 46 2.74 17.26 9.21
CA PRO A 46 2.59 17.60 10.61
C PRO A 46 1.93 18.96 10.81
N ASP A 47 1.25 19.13 11.93
CA ASP A 47 0.90 20.45 12.42
C ASP A 47 2.16 21.18 12.92
N LEU A 48 2.68 22.08 12.08
CA LEU A 48 3.86 22.89 12.42
C LEU A 48 3.52 24.14 13.23
N THR A 49 2.25 24.37 13.58
CA THR A 49 1.87 25.51 14.43
C THR A 49 2.00 25.14 15.90
N GLU A 50 1.47 23.98 16.29
CA GLU A 50 1.38 23.56 17.69
C GLU A 50 1.89 22.15 17.94
N GLY A 51 2.24 21.40 16.89
CA GLY A 51 2.76 20.04 17.00
C GLY A 51 1.71 18.98 17.32
N ARG A 52 0.41 19.25 17.10
CA ARG A 52 -0.68 18.37 17.58
C ARG A 52 -1.00 17.16 16.70
N GLY A 53 -0.02 16.63 15.98
CA GLY A 53 -0.17 15.44 15.15
C GLY A 53 0.11 15.68 13.67
N MET A 54 -0.58 14.93 12.82
CA MET A 54 -0.35 14.82 11.37
C MET A 54 -1.67 14.90 10.63
N TYR A 55 -1.81 15.82 9.67
CA TYR A 55 -3.05 15.98 8.90
C TYR A 55 -3.29 14.83 7.91
N GLY A 56 -2.23 14.19 7.43
CA GLY A 56 -2.30 13.15 6.41
C GLY A 56 -2.09 11.74 6.95
N SER A 57 -2.82 10.78 6.39
CA SER A 57 -2.57 9.35 6.58
C SER A 57 -2.77 8.59 5.26
N ILE A 58 -1.81 7.74 4.92
CA ILE A 58 -1.85 6.86 3.74
C ILE A 58 -1.53 5.44 4.18
N SER A 59 -2.43 4.50 3.92
CA SER A 59 -2.14 3.08 4.06
C SER A 59 -1.61 2.54 2.73
N LEU A 60 -0.43 1.94 2.76
CA LEU A 60 0.25 1.39 1.58
C LEU A 60 0.17 -0.13 1.61
N GLU A 61 -0.14 -0.72 0.46
CA GLU A 61 0.14 -2.12 0.15
C GLU A 61 1.35 -2.13 -0.78
N VAL A 62 2.44 -2.74 -0.35
CA VAL A 62 3.74 -2.67 -1.03
C VAL A 62 4.14 -4.07 -1.46
N TYR A 63 4.20 -4.27 -2.78
CA TYR A 63 4.78 -5.47 -3.37
C TYR A 63 6.24 -5.21 -3.70
N GLY A 64 7.14 -5.85 -2.95
CA GLY A 64 8.58 -5.74 -3.12
C GLY A 64 9.24 -7.11 -3.28
N PRO A 65 10.37 -7.22 -3.99
CA PRO A 65 11.01 -8.50 -4.27
C PRO A 65 11.70 -9.12 -3.05
N ASP A 66 11.88 -8.39 -1.94
CA ASP A 66 12.74 -8.80 -0.83
C ASP A 66 12.33 -8.24 0.55
N TYR A 67 13.16 -8.55 1.57
CA TYR A 67 13.01 -8.11 2.96
C TYR A 67 13.30 -6.60 3.18
N SER A 68 13.59 -5.83 2.12
CA SER A 68 13.99 -4.43 2.24
C SER A 68 12.82 -3.43 2.10
N ALA A 69 11.58 -3.89 2.28
CA ALA A 69 10.37 -3.07 2.15
C ALA A 69 10.43 -1.76 2.96
N ASP A 70 11.03 -1.76 4.16
CA ASP A 70 11.22 -0.53 4.96
C ASP A 70 12.08 0.51 4.22
N LEU A 71 13.18 0.09 3.58
CA LEU A 71 14.05 0.98 2.82
C LEU A 71 13.31 1.61 1.65
N TRP A 72 12.58 0.78 0.89
CA TRP A 72 11.79 1.24 -0.25
C TRP A 72 10.69 2.20 0.15
N VAL A 73 9.98 1.93 1.25
CA VAL A 73 8.92 2.80 1.77
C VAL A 73 9.51 4.13 2.25
N ARG A 74 10.65 4.12 2.93
CA ARG A 74 11.32 5.35 3.38
C ARG A 74 11.84 6.18 2.22
N ASP A 75 12.41 5.56 1.19
CA ASP A 75 12.81 6.24 -0.05
C ASP A 75 11.59 6.86 -0.74
N TRP A 76 10.48 6.12 -0.85
CA TRP A 76 9.23 6.65 -1.39
C TRP A 76 8.70 7.85 -0.59
N CYS A 77 8.69 7.77 0.74
CA CYS A 77 8.30 8.88 1.61
C CYS A 77 9.23 10.09 1.42
N PHE A 78 10.54 9.87 1.29
CA PHE A 78 11.51 10.93 1.04
C PHE A 78 11.25 11.62 -0.30
N ARG A 79 10.99 10.87 -1.36
CA ARG A 79 10.68 11.41 -2.69
C ARG A 79 9.33 12.13 -2.74
N THR A 80 8.36 11.70 -1.93
CA THR A 80 6.99 12.24 -1.93
C THR A 80 6.83 13.45 -1.02
N PHE A 81 7.38 13.40 0.19
CA PHE A 81 7.17 14.40 1.25
C PHE A 81 8.44 15.17 1.62
N GLY A 82 9.59 14.81 1.05
CA GLY A 82 10.88 15.39 1.37
C GLY A 82 11.50 14.80 2.63
N ARG A 83 12.32 15.60 3.30
CA ARG A 83 13.14 15.17 4.46
C ARG A 83 12.25 14.63 5.60
N PRO A 84 12.72 13.69 6.42
CA PRO A 84 11.94 13.11 7.52
C PRO A 84 11.75 14.05 8.71
N ILE A 85 12.40 15.21 8.74
CA ILE A 85 12.37 16.17 9.84
C ILE A 85 11.75 17.48 9.35
N ALA A 86 10.81 18.01 10.12
CA ALA A 86 10.24 19.34 10.01
C ALA A 86 10.38 20.09 11.35
N PHE A 87 9.96 21.36 11.41
CA PHE A 87 10.12 22.19 12.60
C PHE A 87 8.83 22.92 12.96
N VAL A 88 8.32 22.69 14.17
CA VAL A 88 7.21 23.45 14.75
C VAL A 88 7.67 24.88 14.94
N GLN A 89 6.95 25.83 14.35
CA GLN A 89 7.22 27.27 14.37
C GLN A 89 8.68 27.62 13.97
N GLY A 90 9.33 26.75 13.19
CA GLY A 90 10.73 26.90 12.78
C GLY A 90 11.77 26.61 13.86
N VAL A 91 11.39 26.16 15.06
CA VAL A 91 12.32 26.04 16.21
C VAL A 91 12.41 24.62 16.80
N SER A 92 11.30 23.90 16.92
CA SER A 92 11.31 22.59 17.59
C SER A 92 11.20 21.46 16.55
N PRO A 93 12.19 20.54 16.47
CA PRO A 93 12.16 19.48 15.48
C PRO A 93 11.04 18.48 15.75
N MET A 94 10.41 18.01 14.69
CA MET A 94 9.47 16.90 14.72
C MET A 94 9.55 16.08 13.44
N SER A 95 8.93 14.90 13.42
CA SER A 95 8.81 14.11 12.20
C SER A 95 7.98 14.87 11.16
N ASN A 96 8.48 14.97 9.93
CA ASN A 96 7.72 15.43 8.77
C ASN A 96 6.77 14.33 8.26
N TRP A 97 7.20 13.08 8.41
CA TRP A 97 6.41 11.91 8.14
C TRP A 97 6.93 10.74 8.99
N THR A 98 6.06 9.78 9.24
CA THR A 98 6.42 8.50 9.86
C THR A 98 5.89 7.37 8.99
N ALA A 99 6.64 6.28 8.91
CA ALA A 99 6.22 5.06 8.23
C ALA A 99 6.28 3.91 9.23
N THR A 100 5.15 3.23 9.42
CA THR A 100 5.02 2.12 10.37
C THR A 100 4.45 0.92 9.64
N GLN A 101 5.08 -0.24 9.80
CA GLN A 101 4.55 -1.49 9.25
C GLN A 101 3.26 -1.87 10.00
N ILE A 102 2.25 -2.32 9.24
CA ILE A 102 0.96 -2.76 9.76
C ILE A 102 0.59 -4.11 9.15
N ASP A 103 -0.46 -4.74 9.67
CA ASP A 103 -1.04 -5.92 9.06
C ASP A 103 -2.09 -5.57 7.98
N ARG A 104 -2.54 -6.60 7.26
CA ARG A 104 -3.56 -6.48 6.22
C ARG A 104 -4.89 -5.96 6.76
N GLU A 105 -5.29 -6.35 7.97
CA GLU A 105 -6.56 -5.94 8.56
C GLU A 105 -6.58 -4.43 8.84
N ALA A 106 -5.50 -3.91 9.42
CA ALA A 106 -5.27 -2.49 9.64
C ALA A 106 -5.21 -1.71 8.31
N PHE A 107 -4.62 -2.28 7.26
CA PHE A 107 -4.67 -1.70 5.92
C PHE A 107 -6.10 -1.59 5.40
N MET A 108 -6.90 -2.67 5.50
CA MET A 108 -8.29 -2.70 5.04
C MET A 108 -9.16 -1.71 5.81
N ARG A 109 -8.97 -1.61 7.14
CA ARG A 109 -9.63 -0.60 7.99
C ARG A 109 -9.28 0.83 7.58
N GLY A 110 -8.11 1.04 6.98
CA GLY A 110 -7.61 2.37 6.63
C GLY A 110 -7.05 3.13 7.83
N GLY A 111 -6.59 4.34 7.57
CA GLY A 111 -6.06 5.26 8.58
C GLY A 111 -6.83 6.59 8.57
N GLU A 112 -6.51 7.43 9.53
CA GLU A 112 -6.97 8.82 9.58
C GLU A 112 -5.79 9.70 9.96
N GLY A 113 -5.69 10.87 9.30
CA GLY A 113 -4.89 11.97 9.82
C GLY A 113 -5.61 12.58 11.01
N ARG A 114 -4.85 13.03 12.00
CA ARG A 114 -5.37 13.62 13.22
C ARG A 114 -4.52 14.79 13.66
N VAL A 115 -5.15 15.95 13.80
CA VAL A 115 -4.57 17.15 14.42
C VAL A 115 -5.56 17.71 15.43
N GLY A 116 -5.20 17.66 16.72
CA GLY A 116 -6.13 17.97 17.80
C GLY A 116 -7.42 17.13 17.69
N ASP A 117 -8.56 17.81 17.56
CA ASP A 117 -9.88 17.17 17.38
C ASP A 117 -10.25 16.95 15.91
N SER A 118 -9.51 17.54 14.98
CA SER A 118 -9.75 17.37 13.54
C SER A 118 -9.27 16.00 13.06
N ARG A 119 -10.10 15.37 12.24
CA ARG A 119 -9.82 14.09 11.60
C ARG A 119 -9.95 14.22 10.10
N THR A 120 -9.00 13.63 9.38
CA THR A 120 -9.00 13.61 7.92
C THR A 120 -8.96 12.15 7.47
N PRO A 121 -9.92 11.70 6.64
CA PRO A 121 -9.90 10.35 6.11
C PRO A 121 -8.58 10.04 5.41
N GLY A 122 -7.96 8.93 5.77
CA GLY A 122 -6.75 8.47 5.09
C GLY A 122 -7.05 7.92 3.70
N THR A 123 -6.00 7.83 2.89
CA THR A 123 -6.07 7.21 1.55
C THR A 123 -5.40 5.84 1.55
N ARG A 124 -5.65 5.06 0.50
CA ARG A 124 -4.97 3.77 0.27
C ARG A 124 -4.26 3.82 -1.08
N LYS A 125 -3.04 3.29 -1.13
CA LYS A 125 -2.28 3.14 -2.37
C LYS A 125 -1.66 1.75 -2.45
N ARG A 126 -1.58 1.22 -3.67
CA ARG A 126 -0.81 0.01 -3.98
C ARG A 126 0.46 0.44 -4.69
N LEU A 127 1.59 0.00 -4.15
CA LEU A 127 2.90 0.32 -4.67
C LEU A 127 3.62 -0.94 -5.10
N VAL A 128 4.32 -0.86 -6.22
CA VAL A 128 5.19 -1.91 -6.75
C VAL A 128 6.60 -1.34 -6.96
N CYS A 129 7.63 -2.18 -6.90
CA CYS A 129 8.96 -1.76 -7.34
C CYS A 129 8.93 -1.42 -8.83
N GLY A 130 9.24 -0.16 -9.16
CA GLY A 130 9.38 0.26 -10.54
C GLY A 130 10.68 -0.24 -11.18
N PRO A 131 10.93 0.13 -12.45
CA PRO A 131 12.21 -0.12 -13.11
C PRO A 131 13.39 0.38 -12.27
N ARG A 132 14.59 -0.19 -12.47
CA ARG A 132 15.79 0.12 -11.68
C ARG A 132 15.91 1.61 -11.35
N GLU A 133 16.17 1.92 -10.08
CA GLU A 133 16.38 3.27 -9.51
C GLU A 133 15.14 4.18 -9.39
N THR A 134 13.99 3.82 -9.94
CA THR A 134 12.76 4.64 -9.80
C THR A 134 12.11 4.53 -8.43
N GLY A 135 12.47 3.52 -7.63
CA GLY A 135 11.84 3.26 -6.34
C GLY A 135 10.45 2.66 -6.48
N LEU A 136 9.63 2.81 -5.43
CA LEU A 136 8.23 2.40 -5.46
C LEU A 136 7.41 3.33 -6.33
N ILE A 137 6.56 2.75 -7.19
CA ILE A 137 5.61 3.46 -8.04
C ILE A 137 4.20 2.95 -7.77
N GLU A 138 3.20 3.80 -8.02
CA GLU A 138 1.80 3.38 -7.91
C GLU A 138 1.46 2.36 -8.99
N GLU A 139 0.78 1.29 -8.60
CA GLU A 139 0.34 0.25 -9.54
C GLU A 139 -0.81 0.77 -10.41
N ASP A 140 -0.58 0.86 -11.72
CA ASP A 140 -1.60 1.22 -12.72
C ASP A 140 -2.68 0.13 -12.79
N THR A 141 -3.77 0.31 -12.05
CA THR A 141 -4.94 -0.59 -12.05
C THR A 141 -5.76 -0.53 -13.35
N THR A 142 -5.41 0.33 -14.30
CA THR A 142 -6.10 0.51 -15.59
C THR A 142 -5.73 -0.51 -16.66
N LYS A 143 -4.66 -1.29 -16.50
CA LYS A 143 -4.18 -2.22 -17.55
C LYS A 143 -4.81 -3.62 -17.50
N GLU A 144 -5.59 -3.96 -16.48
CA GLU A 144 -6.24 -5.28 -16.34
C GLU A 144 -7.60 -5.41 -17.06
N ARG A 145 -8.00 -4.43 -17.89
CA ARG A 145 -9.29 -4.41 -18.60
C ARG A 145 -9.22 -4.63 -20.12
N THR A 146 -8.14 -5.22 -20.64
CA THR A 146 -8.02 -5.54 -22.08
C THR A 146 -7.92 -7.03 -22.31
#